data_AF-A0A747DBF5-F1
#
_entry.id   AF-A0A747DBF5-F1
#
_cell.length_a   1.000
_cell.length_b   1.000
_cell.length_c   1.000
_cell.angle_alpha   90.00
_cell.angle_beta   90.00
_cell.angle_gamma   90.00
#
_symmetry.space_group_name_H-M   'P 1'
#
loop_
_entity.id
_entity.type
_entity.pdbx_description
1 polymer ?
#
loop_
_entity_poly.entity_id
_entity_poly.type
_entity_poly.pdbx_seq_one_letter_code
_entity_poly.pdbx_strand_id
1 'polypeptide(L)'
;MKVLSYSRMRAELADVLDCLRNGETVTVTQKGKDDLVLYGDKGQVKINTRLTGSSGVASAVEMADKLDRLPGGNVKMSELNTFYKGHTLKRIKEIEKLNPSLKKKGDGLSFEEAKKKVIERHADVIKGLENN
;
A
#
# COMPACT_ATOMS: atom_id res chain seq x y z
N MET A 1 16.57 16.82 -18.28
CA MET A 1 16.84 15.38 -18.42
C MET A 1 18.34 15.21 -18.58
N LYS A 2 19.00 14.52 -17.65
CA LYS A 2 20.47 14.41 -17.62
C LYS A 2 20.88 12.99 -18.07
N VAL A 3 21.76 12.88 -19.07
CA VAL A 3 22.24 11.58 -19.57
C VAL A 3 23.65 11.35 -19.04
N LEU A 4 23.91 10.18 -18.46
CA LEU A 4 25.20 9.84 -17.87
C LEU A 4 25.51 8.34 -17.99
N SER A 5 26.80 8.01 -18.06
CA SER A 5 27.23 6.61 -18.15
C SER A 5 27.17 5.91 -16.80
N TYR A 6 27.02 4.59 -16.80
CA TYR A 6 27.02 3.78 -15.58
C TYR A 6 28.25 4.04 -14.67
N SER A 7 29.44 4.17 -15.26
CA SER A 7 30.67 4.44 -14.51
C SER A 7 30.62 5.80 -13.80
N ARG A 8 30.09 6.82 -14.47
CA ARG A 8 29.95 8.16 -13.90
C ARG A 8 28.86 8.22 -12.83
N MET A 9 27.72 7.54 -13.06
CA MET A 9 26.67 7.36 -12.05
C MET A 9 27.23 6.78 -10.75
N ARG A 10 28.10 5.77 -10.87
CA ARG A 10 28.68 5.07 -9.73
C ARG A 10 29.66 5.95 -8.95
N ALA A 11 30.43 6.79 -9.64
CA ALA A 11 31.36 7.72 -9.02
C ALA A 11 30.66 8.92 -8.36
N GLU A 12 29.61 9.43 -8.98
CA GLU A 12 28.87 10.65 -8.58
C GLU A 12 27.47 10.30 -8.04
N LEU A 13 27.33 9.18 -7.31
CA LEU A 13 26.00 8.66 -6.93
C LEU A 13 25.20 9.63 -6.05
N ALA A 14 25.87 10.34 -5.14
CA ALA A 14 25.23 11.31 -4.25
C ALA A 14 24.53 12.42 -5.05
N ASP A 15 25.23 13.03 -6.01
CA ASP A 15 24.70 14.09 -6.87
C ASP A 15 23.52 13.59 -7.72
N VAL A 16 23.60 12.35 -8.22
CA VAL A 16 22.50 11.72 -8.99
C VAL A 16 21.26 11.54 -8.11
N LEU A 17 21.44 11.10 -6.86
CA LEU A 17 20.33 10.94 -5.92
C LEU A 17 19.72 12.29 -5.53
N ASP A 18 20.51 13.34 -5.40
CA ASP A 18 20.00 14.69 -5.14
C ASP A 18 19.23 15.26 -6.33
N CYS A 19 19.71 15.05 -7.56
CA CYS A 19 18.92 15.33 -8.78
C CYS A 19 17.57 14.61 -8.75
N LEU A 20 17.55 13.32 -8.39
CA LEU A 20 16.31 12.54 -8.29
C LEU A 20 15.39 13.05 -7.16
N ARG A 21 15.92 13.43 -5.99
CA ARG A 21 15.13 14.05 -4.91
C ARG A 21 14.51 15.38 -5.35
N ASN A 22 15.24 16.14 -6.18
CA ASN A 22 14.76 17.39 -6.77
C ASN A 22 13.74 17.18 -7.90
N GLY A 23 13.32 15.94 -8.16
CA GLY A 23 12.32 15.59 -9.16
C GLY A 23 12.85 15.58 -10.59
N GLU A 24 14.16 15.58 -10.78
CA GLU A 24 14.76 15.53 -12.11
C GLU A 24 14.81 14.10 -12.65
N THR A 25 14.78 13.97 -13.97
CA THR A 25 14.91 12.68 -14.66
C THR A 25 16.35 12.48 -15.14
N VAL A 26 16.91 11.31 -14.82
CA VAL A 26 18.27 10.90 -15.16
C VAL A 26 18.23 9.65 -16.02
N THR A 27 18.90 9.67 -17.17
CA THR A 27 19.09 8.49 -18.03
C THR A 27 20.50 7.94 -17.86
N VAL A 28 20.59 6.66 -17.52
CA VAL A 28 21.84 5.94 -17.31
C VAL A 28 22.10 5.01 -18.48
N THR A 29 23.22 5.22 -19.17
CA THR A 29 23.62 4.41 -20.33
C THR A 29 24.74 3.43 -19.95
N GLN A 30 24.68 2.21 -20.49
CA GLN A 30 25.70 1.18 -20.26
C GLN A 30 25.99 0.42 -21.55
N LYS A 31 27.28 0.22 -21.87
CA LYS A 31 27.68 -0.53 -23.06
C LYS A 31 27.14 -1.97 -22.98
N GLY A 32 26.36 -2.38 -23.99
CA GLY A 32 25.79 -3.72 -24.09
C GLY A 32 24.52 -3.95 -23.28
N LYS A 33 23.91 -2.88 -22.73
CA LYS A 33 22.60 -2.94 -22.08
C LYS A 33 21.74 -1.77 -22.53
N ASP A 34 20.43 -1.93 -22.37
CA ASP A 34 19.48 -0.86 -22.64
C ASP A 34 19.62 0.30 -21.65
N ASP A 35 19.25 1.49 -22.11
CA ASP A 35 19.29 2.70 -21.30
C ASP A 35 18.24 2.66 -20.18
N LEU A 36 18.67 2.99 -18.97
CA LEU A 36 17.82 3.01 -17.79
C LEU A 36 17.39 4.45 -17.48
N VAL A 37 16.10 4.73 -17.52
CA VAL A 37 15.54 6.05 -17.16
C VAL A 37 15.06 6.03 -15.72
N LEU A 38 15.71 6.83 -14.87
CA LEU A 38 15.39 7.05 -13.47
C LEU A 38 14.59 8.34 -13.33
N TYR A 39 13.43 8.25 -12.67
CA TYR A 39 12.56 9.39 -12.43
C TYR A 39 12.68 9.83 -10.98
N GLY A 40 13.00 11.11 -10.79
CA GLY A 40 12.91 11.74 -9.49
C GLY A 40 11.46 11.90 -9.06
N ASP A 41 11.11 11.36 -7.89
CA ASP A 41 9.78 11.51 -7.31
C ASP A 41 9.81 12.49 -6.14
N LYS A 42 9.04 13.58 -6.25
CA LYS A 42 8.81 14.55 -5.14
C LYS A 42 7.72 14.08 -4.17
N GLY A 43 7.39 12.79 -4.16
CA GLY A 43 6.31 12.22 -3.37
C GLY A 43 4.93 12.31 -4.04
N GLN A 44 4.88 12.32 -5.37
CA GLN A 44 3.64 12.07 -6.10
C GLN A 44 3.64 10.62 -6.60
N VAL A 45 2.87 9.79 -5.91
CA VAL A 45 2.62 8.39 -6.25
C VAL A 45 2.14 8.29 -7.71
N LYS A 46 3.05 7.99 -8.63
CA LYS A 46 2.73 7.57 -9.99
C LYS A 46 2.69 6.05 -9.99
N ILE A 47 1.48 5.50 -10.00
CA ILE A 47 1.27 4.05 -10.13
C ILE A 47 1.61 3.66 -11.56
N ASN A 48 2.84 3.18 -11.79
CA ASN A 48 3.21 2.53 -13.05
C ASN A 48 2.72 1.08 -13.04
N THR A 49 1.50 0.84 -13.51
CA THR A 49 1.06 -0.53 -13.82
C THR A 49 1.73 -1.00 -15.13
N ARG A 50 2.93 -1.58 -15.04
CA ARG A 50 3.36 -2.57 -16.04
C ARG A 50 2.79 -3.92 -15.63
N LEU A 51 1.53 -4.17 -15.98
CA LEU A 51 0.92 -5.49 -15.88
C LEU A 51 1.07 -6.20 -17.23
N THR A 52 2.23 -6.79 -17.45
CA THR A 52 2.40 -7.84 -18.46
C THR A 52 1.79 -9.11 -17.89
N GLY A 53 0.52 -9.37 -18.20
CA GLY A 53 -0.22 -10.55 -17.77
C GLY A 53 -1.68 -10.47 -18.18
N SER A 54 -2.05 -11.25 -19.19
CA SER A 54 -3.28 -11.23 -19.98
C SER A 54 -4.56 -11.67 -19.24
N SER A 55 -4.82 -11.20 -18.03
CA SER A 55 -6.05 -11.56 -17.29
C SER A 55 -6.70 -10.42 -16.47
N GLY A 56 -6.12 -9.22 -16.46
CA GLY A 56 -6.64 -8.07 -15.69
C GLY A 56 -7.33 -6.96 -16.52
N VAL A 57 -7.37 -7.08 -17.85
CA VAL A 57 -7.71 -5.97 -18.76
C VAL A 57 -9.15 -5.46 -18.63
N ALA A 58 -10.10 -6.30 -18.23
CA ALA A 58 -11.48 -5.86 -18.01
C ALA A 58 -11.63 -4.94 -16.78
N SER A 59 -10.79 -5.13 -15.74
CA SER A 59 -10.91 -4.34 -14.50
C SER A 59 -10.23 -2.97 -14.60
N ALA A 60 -9.20 -2.82 -15.45
CA ALA A 60 -8.49 -1.55 -15.62
C ALA A 60 -9.26 -0.56 -16.49
N VAL A 61 -9.96 -1.03 -17.53
CA VAL A 61 -10.80 -0.19 -18.39
C VAL A 61 -12.01 0.37 -17.62
N GLU A 62 -12.65 -0.44 -16.76
CA GLU A 62 -13.71 0.04 -15.87
C GLU A 62 -13.22 1.04 -14.81
N MET A 63 -11.95 0.97 -14.38
CA MET A 63 -11.38 1.95 -13.46
C MET A 63 -10.96 3.25 -14.17
N ALA A 64 -10.59 3.19 -15.45
CA ALA A 64 -10.33 4.38 -16.26
C ALA A 64 -11.63 5.14 -16.58
N ASP A 65 -12.70 4.44 -16.96
CA ASP A 65 -14.02 5.03 -17.28
C ASP A 65 -14.69 5.69 -16.04
N LYS A 66 -14.35 5.21 -14.84
CA LYS A 66 -14.77 5.83 -13.56
C LYS A 66 -13.87 7.00 -13.14
N LEU A 67 -12.65 7.11 -13.67
CA LEU A 67 -11.76 8.25 -13.44
C LEU A 67 -12.21 9.48 -14.24
N ASP A 68 -12.76 9.28 -15.45
CA ASP A 68 -13.37 10.35 -16.27
C ASP A 68 -14.65 10.92 -15.65
N ARG A 69 -15.27 10.20 -14.69
CA ARG A 69 -16.43 10.67 -13.91
C ARG A 69 -16.06 11.40 -12.62
N LEU A 70 -14.78 11.56 -12.30
CA LEU A 70 -14.38 12.42 -11.19
C LEU A 70 -14.59 13.87 -11.64
N PRO A 71 -15.33 14.69 -10.88
CA PRO A 71 -15.48 16.09 -11.22
C PRO A 71 -14.08 16.72 -11.22
N GLY A 72 -13.62 17.14 -12.39
CA GLY A 72 -12.38 17.87 -12.57
C GLY A 72 -12.47 19.20 -11.82
N GLY A 73 -12.00 19.21 -10.58
CA GLY A 73 -12.00 20.34 -9.69
C GLY A 73 -11.16 20.03 -8.45
N ASN A 74 -10.72 21.06 -7.73
CA ASN A 74 -9.92 20.92 -6.52
C ASN A 74 -10.70 20.20 -5.41
N VAL A 75 -10.70 18.87 -5.42
CA VAL A 75 -11.36 18.04 -4.40
C VAL A 75 -10.51 18.06 -3.13
N LYS A 76 -11.12 18.42 -2.00
CA LYS A 76 -10.41 18.40 -0.71
C LYS A 76 -10.08 16.97 -0.33
N MET A 77 -8.88 16.76 0.24
CA MET A 77 -8.38 15.41 0.55
C MET A 77 -9.27 14.61 1.50
N SER A 78 -10.07 15.29 2.33
CA SER A 78 -11.10 14.70 3.20
C SER A 78 -12.23 14.00 2.42
N GLU A 79 -12.64 14.57 1.28
CA GLU A 79 -13.71 14.05 0.44
C GLU A 79 -13.25 12.83 -0.34
N LEU A 80 -12.01 12.88 -0.85
CA LEU A 80 -11.34 11.74 -1.47
C LEU A 80 -11.23 10.57 -0.47
N ASN A 81 -10.73 10.82 0.74
CA ASN A 81 -10.62 9.78 1.77
C ASN A 81 -11.96 9.12 2.09
N THR A 82 -13.06 9.89 2.10
CA THR A 82 -14.40 9.36 2.35
C THR A 82 -14.89 8.50 1.18
N PHE A 83 -14.65 8.96 -0.06
CA PHE A 83 -15.01 8.23 -1.28
C PHE A 83 -14.27 6.89 -1.40
N TYR A 84 -12.94 6.91 -1.22
CA TYR A 84 -12.13 5.71 -1.27
C TYR A 84 -12.48 4.75 -0.12
N LYS A 85 -12.63 5.22 1.12
CA LYS A 85 -13.07 4.36 2.24
C LYS A 85 -14.41 3.66 1.95
N GLY A 86 -15.38 4.39 1.40
CA GLY A 86 -16.68 3.82 1.03
C GLY A 86 -16.58 2.73 -0.05
N HIS A 87 -15.74 2.94 -1.07
CA HIS A 87 -15.51 1.97 -2.14
C HIS A 87 -14.71 0.75 -1.68
N THR A 88 -13.71 0.93 -0.82
CA THR A 88 -12.92 -0.17 -0.25
C THR A 88 -13.80 -1.06 0.62
N LEU A 89 -14.68 -0.49 1.45
CA LEU A 89 -15.61 -1.25 2.29
C LEU A 89 -16.64 -2.06 1.48
N LYS A 90 -17.15 -1.49 0.38
CA LYS A 90 -18.05 -2.22 -0.55
C LYS A 90 -17.34 -3.41 -1.19
N ARG A 91 -16.10 -3.20 -1.65
CA ARG A 91 -15.28 -4.25 -2.28
C ARG A 91 -14.88 -5.36 -1.30
N ILE A 92 -14.55 -5.01 -0.05
CA ILE A 92 -14.31 -5.99 1.02
C ILE A 92 -15.55 -6.85 1.25
N LYS A 93 -16.74 -6.24 1.36
CA LYS A 93 -18.00 -6.98 1.54
C LYS A 93 -18.33 -7.89 0.34
N GLU A 94 -17.98 -7.48 -0.88
CA GLU A 94 -18.14 -8.32 -2.07
C GLU A 94 -17.18 -9.51 -2.07
N ILE A 95 -15.92 -9.29 -1.69
CA ILE A 95 -14.91 -10.36 -1.55
C ILE A 95 -15.31 -11.36 -0.45
N GLU A 96 -15.86 -10.88 0.67
CA GLU A 96 -16.40 -11.72 1.75
C GLU A 96 -17.65 -12.52 1.33
N LYS A 97 -18.46 -12.00 0.40
CA LYS A 97 -19.59 -12.75 -0.19
C LYS A 97 -19.11 -13.86 -1.11
N LEU A 98 -18.05 -13.61 -1.87
CA LEU A 98 -17.48 -14.58 -2.81
C LEU A 98 -16.63 -15.65 -2.09
N ASN A 99 -16.08 -15.33 -0.91
CA ASN A 99 -15.24 -16.22 -0.12
C ASN A 99 -15.73 -16.27 1.34
N PRO A 100 -16.75 -17.10 1.65
CA PRO A 100 -17.35 -17.16 2.98
C PRO A 100 -16.37 -17.57 4.10
N SER A 101 -15.31 -18.30 3.77
CA SER A 101 -14.24 -18.71 4.68
C SER A 101 -13.34 -17.56 5.15
N LEU A 102 -13.32 -16.42 4.44
CA LEU A 102 -12.56 -15.24 4.83
C LEU A 102 -13.26 -14.40 5.90
N LYS A 103 -14.56 -14.66 6.16
CA LYS A 103 -15.19 -14.19 7.39
C LYS A 103 -14.56 -14.95 8.54
N LYS A 104 -13.41 -14.47 9.02
CA LYS A 104 -12.91 -14.87 10.33
C LYS A 104 -14.03 -14.55 11.31
N LYS A 105 -14.75 -15.58 11.76
CA LYS A 105 -15.49 -15.48 13.01
C LYS A 105 -14.46 -15.07 14.04
N GLY A 106 -14.77 -14.05 14.82
CA GLY A 106 -13.95 -13.63 15.93
C GLY A 106 -13.93 -14.72 16.99
N ASP A 107 -13.22 -15.81 16.73
CA ASP A 107 -13.00 -16.92 17.66
C ASP A 107 -11.93 -16.54 18.71
N GLY A 108 -11.86 -15.25 19.04
CA GLY A 108 -11.15 -14.75 20.20
C GLY A 108 -12.20 -14.52 21.30
N LEU A 109 -11.99 -15.14 22.46
CA LEU A 109 -12.76 -14.84 23.66
C LEU A 109 -12.78 -13.32 23.89
N SER A 110 -13.94 -12.78 24.24
CA SER A 110 -14.03 -11.39 24.66
C SER A 110 -13.12 -11.14 25.87
N PHE A 111 -12.73 -9.89 26.09
CA PHE A 111 -11.84 -9.54 27.21
C PHE A 111 -12.37 -10.05 28.57
N GLU A 112 -13.69 -9.94 28.80
CA GLU A 112 -14.34 -10.42 30.03
C GLU A 112 -14.28 -11.95 30.14
N GLU A 113 -14.51 -12.68 29.05
CA GLU A 113 -14.41 -14.14 29.03
C GLU A 113 -12.96 -14.60 29.23
N ALA A 114 -11.99 -13.90 28.64
CA ALA A 114 -10.57 -14.16 28.80
C ALA A 114 -10.13 -13.90 30.25
N LYS A 115 -10.56 -12.78 30.86
CA LYS A 115 -10.29 -12.43 32.25
C LYS A 115 -10.84 -13.49 33.21
N LYS A 116 -12.10 -13.91 33.02
CA LYS A 116 -12.71 -14.97 33.83
C LYS A 116 -11.91 -16.28 33.77
N LYS A 117 -11.49 -16.69 32.56
CA LYS A 117 -10.71 -17.91 32.34
C LYS A 117 -9.32 -17.87 32.97
N VAL A 118 -8.68 -16.69 32.98
CA VAL A 118 -7.39 -16.48 33.65
C VAL A 118 -7.55 -16.56 35.16
N ILE A 119 -8.60 -15.95 35.73
CA ILE A 119 -8.89 -16.02 37.16
C ILE A 119 -9.16 -17.45 37.60
N GLU A 120 -9.95 -18.22 36.82
CA GLU A 120 -10.19 -19.64 37.09
C GLU A 120 -8.90 -20.48 37.05
N ARG A 121 -8.05 -20.27 36.04
CA ARG A 121 -6.80 -21.04 35.90
C ARG A 121 -5.78 -20.75 37.00
N HIS A 122 -5.76 -19.54 37.52
CA HIS A 122 -4.76 -19.09 38.48
C HIS A 122 -5.34 -18.83 39.88
N ALA A 123 -6.51 -19.41 40.18
CA ALA A 123 -7.21 -19.22 41.45
C ALA A 123 -6.33 -19.50 42.68
N ASP A 124 -5.55 -20.59 42.64
CA ASP A 124 -4.67 -20.98 43.75
C ASP A 124 -3.52 -19.98 43.97
N VAL A 125 -2.96 -19.44 42.88
CA VAL A 125 -1.89 -18.43 42.94
C VAL A 125 -2.42 -17.09 43.45
N ILE A 126 -3.59 -16.68 42.97
CA ILE A 126 -4.25 -15.44 43.40
C ILE A 126 -4.59 -15.52 44.89
N LYS A 127 -5.17 -16.65 45.33
CA LYS A 127 -5.49 -16.88 46.74
C LYS A 127 -4.24 -16.93 47.62
N GLY A 128 -3.11 -17.44 47.10
CA GLY A 128 -1.82 -17.40 47.80
C GLY A 128 -1.25 -15.99 47.97
N LEU A 129 -1.54 -15.07 47.04
CA LEU A 129 -1.13 -13.67 47.12
C LEU A 129 -2.05 -12.81 47.99
N GLU A 130 -3.34 -13.15 48.10
CA GLU A 130 -4.30 -12.43 48.95
C GLU A 130 -4.17 -12.74 50.46
N ASN A 131 -3.55 -13.88 50.81
CA ASN A 131 -3.39 -14.32 52.20
C ASN A 131 -2.00 -13.99 52.80
N ASN A 132 -1.18 -13.19 52.11
CA ASN A 132 0.07 -12.60 52.60
C ASN A 132 -0.11 -11.09 52.84
#